data_AF-A0AAE0DTQ5-F1
#
_entry.id   AF-A0AAE0DTQ5-F1
#
_cell.length_a   1.000
_cell.length_b   1.000
_cell.length_c   1.000
_cell.angle_alpha   90.00
_cell.angle_beta   90.00
_cell.angle_gamma   90.00
#
_symmetry.space_group_name_H-M   'P 1'
#
loop_
_entity.id
_entity.type
_entity.pdbx_description
1 polymer ?
#
loop_
_entity_poly.entity_id
_entity_poly.type
_entity_poly.pdbx_seq_one_letter_code
_entity_poly.pdbx_strand_id
1 'polypeptide(L)'
;MPSSHISETPSDICKMDKLRHLNLASIKLPAHPGKYCNSLENLNFISVLCPSSCTEDILARLPNLLTLRIYGDLSSHQSMLSKSLAKLLCLESLKLVNESKTPELPSIVLSEYRFPTTLTQMSLSNTELKDDPFPILEKLPNLEVLKLKRNSYKGRKLACRLGGFPQLRILHLKSLLWLEEWIMESGAMNKLECLLINTCT
;
A
#
# COMPACT_ATOMS: atom_id res chain seq x y z
N MET A 1 12.36 -2.56 15.89
CA MET A 1 10.92 -2.88 16.00
C MET A 1 10.73 -3.91 17.10
N PRO A 2 9.64 -3.87 17.88
CA PRO A 2 9.36 -4.94 18.83
C PRO A 2 9.09 -6.23 18.05
N SER A 3 9.97 -7.21 18.19
CA SER A 3 9.81 -8.55 17.65
C SER A 3 8.82 -9.31 18.52
N SER A 4 7.66 -9.68 17.99
CA SER A 4 6.76 -10.60 18.68
C SER A 4 7.24 -12.03 18.49
N HIS A 5 7.36 -12.81 19.57
CA HIS A 5 7.62 -14.26 19.50
C HIS A 5 6.42 -15.07 18.99
N ILE A 6 5.28 -14.40 18.76
CA ILE A 6 4.07 -15.01 18.21
C ILE A 6 4.22 -15.02 16.68
N SER A 7 4.27 -16.20 16.07
CA SER A 7 4.40 -16.37 14.62
C SER A 7 3.05 -16.46 13.90
N GLU A 8 1.99 -16.82 14.60
CA GLU A 8 0.65 -17.06 14.03
C GLU A 8 -0.46 -16.44 14.89
N THR A 9 -1.52 -15.93 14.24
CA THR A 9 -2.67 -15.39 14.99
C THR A 9 -3.46 -16.54 15.62
N PRO A 10 -4.07 -16.33 16.80
CA PRO A 10 -4.96 -17.32 17.39
C PRO A 10 -6.07 -17.73 16.42
N SER A 11 -6.36 -19.03 16.35
CA SER A 11 -7.37 -19.62 15.46
C SER A 11 -8.78 -19.07 15.69
N ASP A 12 -9.09 -18.62 16.91
CA ASP A 12 -10.39 -18.07 17.31
C ASP A 12 -10.55 -16.57 17.03
N ILE A 13 -9.57 -15.93 16.37
CA ILE A 13 -9.63 -14.49 16.06
C ILE A 13 -10.86 -14.12 15.23
N CYS A 14 -11.39 -15.05 14.43
CA CYS A 14 -12.61 -14.87 13.65
C CYS A 14 -13.89 -14.87 14.47
N LYS A 15 -13.86 -15.36 15.72
CA LYS A 15 -15.00 -15.34 16.63
C LYS A 15 -15.08 -14.02 17.43
N MET A 16 -14.10 -13.13 17.28
CA MET A 16 -14.05 -11.85 17.98
C MET A 16 -14.91 -10.81 17.26
N ASP A 17 -16.20 -10.77 17.59
CA ASP A 17 -17.22 -9.87 17.04
C ASP A 17 -16.90 -8.36 17.21
N LYS A 18 -16.21 -7.99 18.29
CA LYS A 18 -15.81 -6.60 18.57
C LYS A 18 -14.47 -6.19 17.97
N LEU A 19 -13.72 -7.12 17.36
CA LEU A 19 -12.38 -6.84 16.85
C LEU A 19 -12.44 -6.07 15.52
N ARG A 20 -11.96 -4.82 15.53
CA ARG A 20 -11.96 -3.92 14.34
C ARG A 20 -10.57 -3.55 13.83
N HIS A 21 -9.59 -3.59 14.74
CA HIS A 21 -8.21 -3.18 14.48
C HIS A 21 -7.29 -4.35 14.81
N LEU A 22 -6.54 -4.82 13.83
CA LEU A 22 -5.60 -5.92 13.99
C LEU A 22 -4.18 -5.46 13.64
N ASN A 23 -3.26 -5.57 14.59
CA ASN A 23 -1.84 -5.26 14.39
C ASN A 23 -1.00 -6.53 14.39
N LEU A 24 -0.58 -6.99 13.20
CA LEU A 24 0.26 -8.17 13.07
C LEU A 24 1.70 -7.70 12.86
N ALA A 25 2.48 -7.64 13.94
CA ALA A 25 3.88 -7.23 13.91
C ALA A 25 4.82 -8.27 13.23
N SER A 26 4.38 -8.90 12.13
CA SER A 26 4.92 -10.05 11.37
C SER A 26 4.19 -11.38 11.57
N ILE A 27 3.04 -11.37 12.24
CA ILE A 27 2.24 -12.57 12.48
C ILE A 27 1.52 -12.98 11.18
N LYS A 28 1.61 -14.27 10.81
CA LYS A 28 0.87 -14.80 9.67
C LYS A 28 -0.59 -15.06 10.06
N LEU A 29 -1.51 -14.70 9.17
CA LEU A 29 -2.89 -15.19 9.25
C LEU A 29 -2.88 -16.68 8.86
N PRO A 30 -3.63 -17.54 9.58
CA PRO A 30 -3.64 -18.97 9.31
C PRO A 30 -4.10 -19.24 7.87
N ALA A 31 -3.25 -19.98 7.14
CA ALA A 31 -3.38 -20.24 5.71
C ALA A 31 -4.51 -21.22 5.34
N HIS A 32 -5.10 -21.91 6.33
CA HIS A 32 -6.05 -22.99 6.07
C HIS A 32 -7.49 -22.65 6.43
N PRO A 33 -8.45 -22.85 5.52
CA PRO A 33 -9.87 -23.01 5.85
C PRO A 33 -10.09 -24.42 6.44
N GLY A 34 -9.43 -24.73 7.55
CA GLY A 34 -9.77 -25.88 8.37
C GLY A 34 -10.91 -25.47 9.30
N LYS A 35 -12.17 -25.68 8.90
CA LYS A 35 -13.41 -25.62 9.71
C LYS A 35 -13.75 -24.37 10.57
N TYR A 36 -12.91 -23.32 10.67
CA TYR A 36 -13.11 -22.33 11.75
C TYR A 36 -13.07 -20.83 11.41
N CYS A 37 -12.98 -20.42 10.14
CA CYS A 37 -13.03 -18.99 9.80
C CYS A 37 -13.70 -18.71 8.46
N ASN A 38 -14.99 -18.37 8.50
CA ASN A 38 -15.78 -18.13 7.29
C ASN A 38 -15.59 -16.71 6.72
N SER A 39 -15.44 -15.69 7.58
CA SER A 39 -15.30 -14.29 7.17
C SER A 39 -14.89 -13.42 8.36
N LEU A 40 -14.06 -12.40 8.16
CA LEU A 40 -13.63 -11.42 9.18
C LEU A 40 -14.32 -10.07 8.91
N GLU A 41 -15.66 -10.07 8.90
CA GLU A 41 -16.48 -8.94 8.43
C GLU A 41 -16.39 -7.68 9.30
N ASN A 42 -16.01 -7.85 10.57
CA ASN A 42 -15.88 -6.74 11.52
C ASN A 42 -14.53 -6.01 11.44
N LEU A 43 -13.55 -6.56 10.69
CA LEU A 43 -12.23 -5.96 10.58
C LEU A 43 -12.20 -4.85 9.53
N ASN A 44 -12.06 -3.62 10.01
CA ASN A 44 -11.97 -2.44 9.15
C ASN A 44 -10.51 -2.00 8.97
N PHE A 45 -9.60 -2.43 9.84
CA PHE A 45 -8.22 -1.94 9.87
C PHE A 45 -7.22 -3.04 10.20
N ILE A 46 -6.26 -3.27 9.30
CA ILE A 46 -5.08 -4.10 9.54
C ILE A 46 -3.83 -3.22 9.48
N SER A 47 -3.13 -3.12 10.59
CA SER A 47 -2.09 -2.12 10.79
C SER A 47 -0.72 -2.52 10.29
N VAL A 48 -0.44 -3.81 10.18
CA VAL A 48 0.78 -4.39 9.60
C VAL A 48 0.39 -5.80 9.15
N LEU A 49 0.63 -6.14 7.88
CA LEU A 49 0.50 -7.48 7.32
C LEU A 49 1.79 -7.81 6.59
N CYS A 50 2.30 -9.02 6.79
CA CYS A 50 3.47 -9.49 6.05
C CYS A 50 3.09 -9.73 4.57
N PRO A 51 3.93 -9.34 3.60
CA PRO A 51 3.68 -9.60 2.18
C PRO A 51 3.37 -11.07 1.89
N SER A 52 4.08 -12.00 2.54
CA SER A 52 3.85 -13.45 2.41
C SER A 52 2.48 -13.94 2.87
N SER A 53 1.75 -13.15 3.67
CA SER A 53 0.40 -13.45 4.16
C SER A 53 -0.69 -12.80 3.31
N CYS A 54 -0.35 -12.04 2.28
CA CYS A 54 -1.30 -11.38 1.40
C CYS A 54 -1.77 -12.32 0.28
N THR A 55 -2.19 -13.54 0.64
CA THR A 55 -2.76 -14.48 -0.33
C THR A 55 -4.19 -14.06 -0.67
N GLU A 56 -4.65 -14.48 -1.85
CA GLU A 56 -5.99 -14.17 -2.31
C GLU A 56 -7.07 -14.70 -1.35
N ASP A 57 -6.86 -15.88 -0.76
CA ASP A 57 -7.80 -16.49 0.20
C ASP A 57 -7.90 -15.70 1.51
N ILE A 58 -6.77 -15.17 1.99
CA ILE A 58 -6.72 -14.39 3.23
C ILE A 58 -7.40 -13.03 3.02
N LEU A 59 -7.09 -12.33 1.93
CA LEU A 59 -7.67 -11.03 1.64
C LEU A 59 -9.16 -11.13 1.25
N ALA A 60 -9.58 -12.22 0.62
CA ALA A 60 -11.00 -12.46 0.33
C ALA A 60 -11.86 -12.59 1.60
N ARG A 61 -11.27 -12.99 2.74
CA ARG A 61 -11.95 -13.06 4.04
C ARG A 61 -12.08 -11.70 4.73
N LEU A 62 -11.59 -10.63 4.12
CA LEU A 62 -11.55 -9.27 4.68
C LEU A 62 -12.38 -8.30 3.82
N PRO A 63 -13.68 -8.58 3.58
CA PRO A 63 -14.48 -7.85 2.59
C PRO A 63 -14.67 -6.36 2.94
N ASN A 64 -14.71 -6.02 4.23
CA ASN A 64 -14.97 -4.67 4.74
C ASN A 64 -13.70 -3.91 5.16
N LEU A 65 -12.52 -4.38 4.72
CA LEU A 65 -11.26 -3.79 5.13
C LEU A 65 -11.07 -2.41 4.49
N LEU A 66 -11.10 -1.37 5.32
CA LEU A 66 -10.93 0.03 4.90
C LEU A 66 -9.46 0.44 4.86
N THR A 67 -8.64 -0.08 5.78
CA THR A 67 -7.22 0.26 5.85
C THR A 67 -6.33 -0.97 5.94
N LEU A 68 -5.33 -1.02 5.07
CA LEU A 68 -4.32 -2.05 5.01
C LEU A 68 -2.93 -1.42 4.99
N ARG A 69 -2.05 -1.93 5.84
CA ARG A 69 -0.62 -1.62 5.77
C ARG A 69 0.17 -2.91 5.60
N ILE A 70 0.99 -2.95 4.57
CA ILE A 70 1.87 -4.08 4.24
C ILE A 70 3.31 -3.65 4.51
N TYR A 71 4.04 -4.46 5.27
CA TYR A 71 5.42 -4.19 5.68
C TYR A 71 6.26 -5.46 5.51
N GLY A 72 7.33 -5.38 4.73
CA GLY A 72 8.27 -6.49 4.53
C GLY A 72 8.84 -6.50 3.12
N ASP A 73 9.32 -7.65 2.66
CA ASP A 73 9.81 -7.81 1.28
C ASP A 73 8.65 -7.88 0.28
N LEU A 74 8.37 -6.73 -0.36
CA LEU A 74 7.34 -6.61 -1.41
C LEU A 74 7.84 -7.15 -2.76
N SER A 75 9.13 -7.01 -3.06
CA SER A 75 9.74 -7.47 -4.31
C SER A 75 9.51 -8.96 -4.54
N SER A 76 9.73 -9.80 -3.53
CA SER A 76 9.51 -11.24 -3.61
C SER A 76 8.04 -11.65 -3.78
N HIS A 77 7.09 -10.76 -3.50
CA HIS A 77 5.65 -11.08 -3.42
C HIS A 77 4.79 -10.26 -4.39
N GLN A 78 5.40 -9.52 -5.31
CA GLN A 78 4.71 -8.56 -6.19
C GLN A 78 3.51 -9.17 -6.94
N SER A 79 3.70 -10.33 -7.60
CA SER A 79 2.66 -10.98 -8.40
C SER A 79 1.45 -11.42 -7.57
N MET A 80 1.68 -11.86 -6.33
CA MET A 80 0.61 -12.23 -5.41
C MET A 80 -0.10 -10.99 -4.85
N LEU A 81 0.68 -9.97 -4.46
CA LEU A 81 0.16 -8.72 -3.93
C LEU A 81 -0.74 -8.01 -4.93
N SER A 82 -0.34 -7.94 -6.20
CA SER A 82 -1.11 -7.28 -7.25
C SER A 82 -2.49 -7.91 -7.46
N LYS A 83 -2.57 -9.24 -7.44
CA LYS A 83 -3.85 -9.97 -7.56
C LYS A 83 -4.71 -9.83 -6.32
N SER A 84 -4.10 -9.92 -5.15
CA SER A 84 -4.83 -9.97 -3.88
C SER A 84 -5.40 -8.60 -3.50
N LEU A 85 -4.65 -7.51 -3.75
CA LEU A 85 -5.12 -6.15 -3.51
C LEU A 85 -6.36 -5.80 -4.34
N ALA A 86 -6.46 -6.30 -5.58
CA ALA A 86 -7.62 -6.07 -6.44
C ALA A 86 -8.94 -6.62 -5.88
N LYS A 87 -8.88 -7.56 -4.93
CA LYS A 87 -10.07 -8.17 -4.29
C LYS A 87 -10.61 -7.34 -3.13
N LEU A 88 -9.88 -6.34 -2.65
CA LEU A 88 -10.28 -5.51 -1.51
C LEU A 88 -11.14 -4.34 -1.98
N LEU A 89 -12.42 -4.60 -2.22
CA LEU A 89 -13.33 -3.64 -2.86
C LEU A 89 -13.63 -2.40 -1.99
N CYS A 90 -13.54 -2.52 -0.66
CA CYS A 90 -13.80 -1.41 0.27
C CYS A 90 -12.54 -0.69 0.75
N LEU A 91 -11.37 -1.00 0.18
CA LEU A 91 -10.10 -0.46 0.69
C LEU A 91 -9.93 1.02 0.35
N GLU A 92 -9.89 1.85 1.38
CA GLU A 92 -9.72 3.31 1.25
C GLU A 92 -8.27 3.75 1.48
N SER A 93 -7.55 3.09 2.39
CA SER A 93 -6.17 3.47 2.75
C SER A 93 -5.20 2.30 2.61
N LEU A 94 -4.23 2.44 1.71
CA LEU A 94 -3.15 1.48 1.50
C LEU A 94 -1.78 2.07 1.83
N LYS A 95 -1.01 1.40 2.69
CA LYS A 95 0.41 1.72 2.92
C LYS A 95 1.28 0.52 2.57
N LEU A 96 2.21 0.71 1.64
CA LEU A 96 3.21 -0.27 1.25
C LEU A 96 4.59 0.17 1.74
N VAL A 97 5.23 -0.67 2.55
CA VAL A 97 6.59 -0.43 3.06
C VAL A 97 7.46 -1.62 2.69
N ASN A 98 8.43 -1.38 1.81
CA ASN A 98 9.38 -2.43 1.42
C ASN A 98 10.61 -2.43 2.35
N GLU A 99 10.98 -3.60 2.83
CA GLU A 99 12.18 -3.84 3.64
C GLU A 99 12.86 -5.11 3.13
N SER A 100 13.28 -5.11 1.87
CA SER A 100 14.14 -6.16 1.34
C SER A 100 15.55 -5.99 1.90
N LYS A 101 16.15 -7.08 2.39
CA LYS A 101 17.55 -7.09 2.88
C LYS A 101 18.56 -7.38 1.76
N THR A 102 18.06 -7.67 0.56
CA THR A 102 18.78 -8.26 -0.55
C THR A 102 18.80 -7.28 -1.73
N PRO A 103 19.97 -6.73 -2.08
CA PRO A 103 20.11 -5.72 -3.15
C PRO A 103 19.78 -6.23 -4.57
N GLU A 104 19.78 -7.55 -4.77
CA GLU A 104 19.73 -8.18 -6.10
C GLU A 104 18.33 -8.57 -6.57
N LEU A 105 17.28 -8.35 -5.77
CA LEU A 105 15.93 -8.71 -6.17
C LEU A 105 15.36 -7.76 -7.23
N PRO A 106 14.41 -8.24 -8.07
CA PRO A 106 13.76 -7.40 -9.04
C PRO A 106 13.13 -6.19 -8.36
N SER A 107 13.38 -5.02 -8.94
CA SER A 107 12.75 -3.77 -8.50
C SER A 107 11.23 -3.88 -8.62
N ILE A 108 10.52 -3.26 -7.68
CA ILE A 108 9.05 -3.25 -7.71
C ILE A 108 8.58 -2.53 -8.97
N VAL A 109 7.69 -3.17 -9.74
CA VAL A 109 7.09 -2.61 -10.95
C VAL A 109 5.64 -2.22 -10.64
N LEU A 110 5.39 -0.93 -10.44
CA LEU A 110 4.09 -0.44 -9.98
C LEU A 110 2.98 -0.66 -11.01
N SER A 111 3.31 -0.71 -12.31
CA SER A 111 2.34 -0.95 -13.39
C SER A 111 1.73 -2.36 -13.37
N GLU A 112 2.34 -3.31 -12.67
CA GLU A 112 1.77 -4.65 -12.46
C GLU A 112 0.72 -4.69 -11.34
N TYR A 113 0.67 -3.67 -10.49
CA TYR A 113 -0.30 -3.61 -9.39
C TYR A 113 -1.69 -3.22 -9.90
N ARG A 114 -2.70 -3.94 -9.41
CA ARG A 114 -4.10 -3.60 -9.61
C ARG A 114 -4.67 -3.08 -8.30
N PHE A 115 -4.77 -1.76 -8.21
CA PHE A 115 -5.27 -1.09 -7.02
C PHE A 115 -6.80 -0.94 -7.07
N PRO A 116 -7.49 -1.07 -5.91
CA PRO A 116 -8.90 -0.73 -5.80
C PRO A 116 -9.18 0.74 -6.15
N THR A 117 -10.27 0.99 -6.86
CA THR A 117 -10.71 2.35 -7.24
C THR A 117 -11.27 3.14 -6.05
N THR A 118 -11.56 2.47 -4.94
CA THR A 118 -12.01 3.05 -3.67
C THR A 118 -10.89 3.70 -2.86
N LEU A 119 -9.62 3.55 -3.27
CA LEU A 119 -8.50 4.15 -2.56
C LEU A 119 -8.58 5.69 -2.54
N THR A 120 -8.60 6.24 -1.33
CA THR A 120 -8.50 7.67 -1.04
C THR A 120 -7.13 8.03 -0.50
N GLN A 121 -6.39 7.09 0.08
CA GLN A 121 -5.05 7.31 0.61
C GLN A 121 -4.08 6.24 0.16
N MET A 122 -2.94 6.67 -0.39
CA MET A 122 -1.82 5.79 -0.72
C MET A 122 -0.52 6.31 -0.12
N SER A 123 0.24 5.40 0.50
CA SER A 123 1.60 5.68 0.95
C SER A 123 2.56 4.59 0.51
N LEU A 124 3.60 5.00 -0.22
CA LEU A 124 4.72 4.15 -0.61
C LEU A 124 5.95 4.56 0.20
N SER A 125 6.66 3.59 0.77
CA SER A 125 7.86 3.83 1.56
C SER A 125 8.92 2.80 1.23
N ASN A 126 10.14 3.25 0.89
CA ASN A 126 11.30 2.38 0.63
C ASN A 126 11.05 1.33 -0.47
N THR A 127 10.09 1.59 -1.36
CA THR A 127 9.73 0.75 -2.50
C THR A 127 10.72 0.83 -3.67
N GLU A 128 11.60 1.85 -3.67
CA GLU A 128 12.69 1.99 -4.64
C GLU A 128 12.25 1.88 -6.11
N LEU A 129 11.08 2.43 -6.43
CA LEU A 129 10.53 2.42 -7.79
C LEU A 129 11.49 3.13 -8.75
N LYS A 130 11.77 2.50 -9.90
CA LYS A 130 12.61 3.10 -10.96
C LYS A 130 11.79 3.96 -11.92
N ASP A 131 10.59 3.49 -12.24
CA ASP A 131 9.65 4.18 -13.12
C ASP A 131 8.82 5.21 -12.34
N ASP A 132 8.42 6.28 -13.03
CA ASP A 132 7.52 7.30 -12.48
C ASP A 132 6.20 6.65 -12.02
N PRO A 133 5.82 6.76 -10.73
CA PRO A 133 4.57 6.20 -10.24
C PRO A 133 3.33 6.98 -10.70
N PHE A 134 3.44 8.25 -11.09
CA PHE A 134 2.29 9.13 -11.37
C PHE A 134 1.36 8.59 -12.46
N PRO A 135 1.84 8.08 -13.62
CA PRO A 135 0.96 7.52 -14.67
C PRO A 135 0.06 6.35 -14.23
N ILE A 136 0.38 5.70 -13.10
CA ILE A 136 -0.45 4.65 -12.51
C ILE A 136 -1.35 5.24 -11.43
N LEU A 137 -0.79 6.08 -10.54
CA LEU A 137 -1.50 6.60 -9.39
C LEU A 137 -2.50 7.70 -9.74
N GLU A 138 -2.26 8.47 -10.80
CA GLU A 138 -3.16 9.54 -11.26
C GLU A 138 -4.50 9.01 -11.79
N LYS A 139 -4.55 7.71 -12.14
CA LYS A 139 -5.76 7.02 -12.61
C LYS A 139 -6.70 6.61 -11.47
N LEU A 140 -6.27 6.74 -10.22
CA LEU A 140 -7.10 6.44 -9.06
C LEU A 140 -8.11 7.59 -8.86
N PRO A 141 -9.42 7.35 -9.08
CA PRO A 141 -10.38 8.42 -9.24
C PRO A 141 -10.67 9.17 -7.94
N ASN A 142 -10.47 8.51 -6.79
CA ASN A 142 -10.81 9.04 -5.47
C ASN A 142 -9.57 9.37 -4.62
N LEU A 143 -8.37 9.33 -5.19
CA LEU A 143 -7.13 9.49 -4.42
C LEU A 143 -6.97 10.93 -3.93
N GLU A 144 -7.14 11.14 -2.62
CA GLU A 144 -7.03 12.42 -1.94
C GLU A 144 -5.65 12.65 -1.32
N VAL A 145 -4.99 11.58 -0.89
CA VAL A 145 -3.72 11.65 -0.16
C VAL A 145 -2.69 10.73 -0.79
N LEU A 146 -1.59 11.31 -1.28
CA LEU A 146 -0.44 10.57 -1.80
C LEU A 146 0.82 10.89 -1.01
N LYS A 147 1.50 9.84 -0.54
CA LYS A 147 2.74 9.95 0.25
C LYS A 147 3.84 9.07 -0.34
N LEU A 148 4.87 9.69 -0.89
CA LEU A 148 6.10 9.02 -1.35
C LEU A 148 7.23 9.30 -0.35
N LYS A 149 7.75 8.27 0.31
CA LYS A 149 8.65 8.40 1.47
C LYS A 149 9.88 7.49 1.39
N ARG A 150 10.99 7.90 2.03
CA ARG A 150 12.18 7.05 2.31
C ARG A 150 12.61 6.29 1.06
N ASN A 151 13.11 6.97 0.03
CA ASN A 151 13.53 6.34 -1.24
C ASN A 151 12.45 5.44 -1.88
N SER A 152 11.16 5.81 -1.77
CA SER A 152 10.10 5.07 -2.47
C SER A 152 10.21 5.18 -3.99
N TYR A 153 10.90 6.21 -4.49
CA TYR A 153 11.17 6.46 -5.90
C TYR A 153 12.65 6.81 -6.06
N LYS A 154 13.33 6.16 -7.01
CA LYS A 154 14.75 6.29 -7.34
C LYS A 154 14.99 6.91 -8.74
N GLY A 155 13.93 7.25 -9.46
CA GLY A 155 14.08 8.01 -10.70
C GLY A 155 14.24 9.50 -10.44
N ARG A 156 14.62 10.24 -11.49
CA ARG A 156 14.96 11.66 -11.41
C ARG A 156 13.79 12.62 -11.62
N LYS A 157 12.68 12.13 -12.15
CA LYS A 157 11.62 12.99 -12.67
C LYS A 157 10.23 12.45 -12.39
N LEU A 158 9.39 13.30 -11.81
CA LEU A 158 7.94 13.05 -11.71
C LEU A 158 7.22 13.91 -12.74
N ALA A 159 6.31 13.32 -13.51
CA ALA A 159 5.51 14.02 -14.51
C ALA A 159 4.02 13.73 -14.28
N CYS A 160 3.25 14.81 -14.09
CA CYS A 160 1.79 14.72 -14.00
C CYS A 160 1.13 15.28 -15.26
N ARG A 161 0.19 14.52 -15.82
CA ARG A 161 -0.52 14.87 -17.05
C ARG A 161 -1.69 15.83 -16.79
N LEU A 162 -2.18 16.49 -17.84
CA LEU A 162 -3.38 17.31 -17.85
C LEU A 162 -4.56 16.54 -17.23
N GLY A 163 -5.17 17.12 -16.19
CA GLY A 163 -6.28 16.50 -15.47
C GLY A 163 -5.91 15.30 -14.60
N GLY A 164 -4.61 14.98 -14.46
CA GLY A 164 -4.13 13.96 -13.55
C GLY A 164 -4.42 14.32 -12.09
N PHE A 165 -4.70 13.30 -11.27
CA PHE A 165 -5.02 13.45 -9.85
C PHE A 165 -6.20 14.40 -9.55
N PRO A 166 -7.42 14.08 -10.04
CA PRO A 166 -8.57 14.99 -9.97
C PRO A 166 -9.11 15.25 -8.54
N GLN A 167 -8.76 14.41 -7.57
CA GLN A 167 -9.20 14.53 -6.18
C GLN A 167 -8.06 14.77 -5.19
N LEU A 168 -6.81 14.89 -5.67
CA LEU A 168 -5.66 14.93 -4.77
C LEU A 168 -5.61 16.25 -4.00
N ARG A 169 -5.68 16.15 -2.67
CA ARG A 169 -5.66 17.27 -1.73
C ARG A 169 -4.32 17.38 -1.01
N ILE A 170 -3.66 16.24 -0.76
CA ILE A 170 -2.39 16.20 -0.03
C ILE A 170 -1.35 15.39 -0.80
N LEU A 171 -0.25 16.05 -1.17
CA LEU A 171 0.94 15.41 -1.72
C LEU A 171 2.11 15.57 -0.74
N HIS A 172 2.72 14.46 -0.35
CA HIS A 172 3.88 14.44 0.52
C HIS A 172 5.03 13.67 -0.13
N LEU A 173 6.08 14.39 -0.49
CA LEU A 173 7.34 13.86 -1.00
C LEU A 173 8.40 14.01 0.09
N LYS A 174 8.91 12.89 0.62
CA LYS A 174 9.89 12.91 1.70
C LYS A 174 11.03 11.95 1.51
N SER A 175 12.26 12.46 1.60
CA SER A 175 13.48 11.64 1.51
C SER A 175 13.56 10.92 0.18
N LEU A 176 13.33 11.65 -0.92
CA LEU A 176 13.47 11.18 -2.30
C LEU A 176 14.80 11.71 -2.85
N LEU A 177 15.89 10.99 -2.56
CA LEU A 177 17.26 11.48 -2.73
C LEU A 177 17.76 11.56 -4.18
N TRP A 178 16.93 11.13 -5.13
CA TRP A 178 17.26 11.08 -6.55
C TRP A 178 16.31 11.92 -7.40
N LEU A 179 15.22 12.39 -6.80
CA LEU A 179 14.28 13.27 -7.50
C LEU A 179 15.02 14.60 -7.73
N GLU A 180 14.98 15.11 -8.95
CA GLU A 180 15.60 16.37 -9.36
C GLU A 180 14.56 17.28 -10.05
N GLU A 181 13.62 16.68 -10.78
CA GLU A 181 12.59 17.39 -11.53
C GLU A 181 11.18 16.96 -11.15
N TRP A 182 10.28 17.92 -11.02
CA TRP A 182 8.84 17.67 -10.99
C TRP A 182 8.15 18.56 -12.03
N ILE A 183 7.52 17.91 -13.01
CA ILE A 183 6.78 18.56 -14.09
C ILE A 183 5.29 18.30 -13.92
N MET A 184 4.51 19.36 -14.09
CA MET A 184 3.06 19.31 -13.98
C MET A 184 2.46 20.07 -15.15
N GLU A 185 1.61 19.40 -15.93
CA GLU A 185 0.82 20.06 -16.96
C GLU A 185 -0.30 20.92 -16.34
N SER A 186 -0.75 21.95 -17.06
CA SER A 186 -1.82 22.84 -16.61
C SER A 186 -3.08 22.04 -16.23
N GLY A 187 -3.74 22.38 -15.12
CA GLY A 187 -4.97 21.71 -14.68
C GLY A 187 -4.80 20.36 -13.98
N ALA A 188 -3.58 19.85 -13.85
CA ALA A 188 -3.27 18.72 -12.96
C ALA A 188 -3.40 19.11 -11.48
N MET A 189 -3.75 18.14 -10.62
CA MET A 189 -3.84 18.32 -9.15
C MET A 189 -4.63 19.57 -8.73
N ASN A 190 -5.72 19.89 -9.43
CA ASN A 190 -6.47 21.14 -9.27
C ASN A 190 -7.11 21.34 -7.87
N LYS A 191 -7.20 20.28 -7.06
CA LYS A 191 -7.71 20.32 -5.68
C LYS A 191 -6.62 20.27 -4.61
N LEU A 192 -5.35 20.42 -4.99
CA LEU A 192 -4.23 20.31 -4.04
C LEU A 192 -4.28 21.42 -2.99
N GLU A 193 -4.45 21.04 -1.74
CA GLU A 193 -4.53 21.94 -0.59
C GLU A 193 -3.22 21.97 0.20
N CYS A 194 -2.47 20.86 0.20
CA CYS A 194 -1.25 20.72 0.98
C CYS A 194 -0.15 20.00 0.18
N LEU A 195 0.96 20.69 -0.02
CA LEU A 195 2.18 20.15 -0.60
C LEU A 195 3.29 20.14 0.46
N LEU A 196 3.80 18.95 0.76
CA LEU A 196 4.90 18.75 1.69
C LEU A 196 6.09 18.15 0.95
N ILE A 197 7.18 18.91 0.83
CA ILE A 197 8.44 18.44 0.24
C ILE A 197 9.51 18.56 1.32
N ASN A 198 10.09 17.42 1.71
CA ASN A 198 11.12 17.38 2.75
C ASN A 198 12.27 16.48 2.33
N THR A 199 13.51 16.94 2.42
CA THR A 199 14.70 16.09 2.14
C THR A 199 14.65 15.44 0.75
N CYS A 200 14.29 16.22 -0.28
CA CYS A 200 14.43 15.83 -1.69
C CYS A 200 15.60 16.64 -2.28
N THR A 201 16.22 16.11 -3.33
CA THR A 201 17.30 16.78 -4.10
C THR A 201 16.77 17.66 -5.21
#